data_AF-A0A7Z9M9L3-F1
#
_entry.id   AF-A0A7Z9M9L3-F1
#
_cell.length_a   1.000
_cell.length_b   1.000
_cell.length_c   1.000
_cell.angle_alpha   90.00
_cell.angle_beta   90.00
_cell.angle_gamma   90.00
#
_symmetry.space_group_name_H-M   'P 1'
#
loop_
_entity.id
_entity.type
_entity.pdbx_description
1 polymer ?
#
loop_
_entity_poly.entity_id
_entity_poly.type
_entity_poly.pdbx_seq_one_letter_code
_entity_poly.pdbx_strand_id
1 'polypeptide(L)'
;MAVAFASFAIICSFATGNAIQSFTVSDQIYSEVADAVTENYFDSNNNGIYDYEAYEDLNKNGIYDESEPFEDVNKNDILDQEIFEDENENGIYDSYKNHFLTEKHVIFSGFNLSVLQVINGLILAGIVGMVIIGGIRRIGHVTGFLAPFMAIIYVIATGLILIYNFDKLSESVGMIFTMAFNPPAAVAGTSGGILLTMLWGIKRGLYSNEAGQGSAAIAHSTAKTKYPVREGAVAMLGPFIDTIIICSLTGLVIISTGAWKHTEFFVKITASTAEEVKAALDMGVFQGMELLNSSLLTSFAFKNGLGWLFAHGDKIVTLSVLLFAISTAISWSFYGDRSTEYLFGEKSIKVYRWVFVLFVFIGAIASLEAVWAFGDAALGIMSFPNLISIVLLSTGLRKMTKKYFSEKHLTQQEKLLAKQ
;
A
#
# COMPACT_ATOMS: atom_id res chain seq x y z
N MET A 1 24.21 -9.86 -18.77
CA MET A 1 23.14 -8.91 -18.38
C MET A 1 21.77 -9.56 -18.44
N ALA A 2 21.31 -10.10 -19.58
CA ALA A 2 19.99 -10.73 -19.69
C ALA A 2 19.74 -11.88 -18.68
N VAL A 3 20.69 -12.80 -18.51
CA VAL A 3 20.61 -13.87 -17.50
C VAL A 3 20.49 -13.31 -16.07
N ALA A 4 21.27 -12.28 -15.74
CA ALA A 4 21.21 -11.62 -14.43
C ALA A 4 19.84 -10.96 -14.23
N PHE A 5 19.37 -10.19 -15.21
CA PHE A 5 18.05 -9.56 -15.19
C PHE A 5 16.93 -10.59 -14.98
N ALA A 6 16.92 -11.68 -15.76
CA ALA A 6 15.91 -12.73 -15.64
C ALA A 6 15.96 -13.42 -14.27
N SER A 7 17.16 -13.63 -13.71
CA SER A 7 17.30 -14.25 -12.39
C SER A 7 16.70 -13.35 -11.29
N PHE A 8 17.01 -12.05 -11.34
CA PHE A 8 16.45 -11.09 -10.38
C PHE A 8 14.97 -10.81 -10.62
N ALA A 9 14.48 -10.86 -11.85
CA ALA A 9 13.05 -10.75 -12.15
C ALA A 9 12.23 -11.88 -11.51
N ILE A 10 12.76 -13.11 -11.49
CA ILE A 10 12.14 -14.23 -10.75
C ILE A 10 12.13 -13.94 -9.25
N ILE A 11 13.24 -13.48 -8.67
CA ILE A 11 13.31 -13.16 -7.24
C ILE A 11 12.34 -12.03 -6.88
N CYS A 12 12.33 -10.94 -7.65
CA CYS A 12 11.40 -9.81 -7.48
C CYS A 12 9.93 -10.25 -7.61
N SER A 13 9.65 -11.22 -8.49
CA SER A 13 8.29 -11.73 -8.65
C SER A 13 7.77 -12.40 -7.37
N PHE A 14 8.63 -13.11 -6.61
CA PHE A 14 8.25 -13.69 -5.32
C PHE A 14 8.20 -12.65 -4.19
N ALA A 15 9.04 -11.61 -4.27
CA ALA A 15 9.14 -10.56 -3.27
C ALA A 15 8.09 -9.46 -3.48
N THR A 16 8.46 -8.44 -4.25
CA THR A 16 7.67 -7.24 -4.57
C THR A 16 6.35 -7.59 -5.23
N GLY A 17 6.41 -8.46 -6.23
CA GLY A 17 5.28 -8.81 -7.05
C GLY A 17 4.24 -9.66 -6.33
N ASN A 18 4.57 -10.23 -5.17
CA ASN A 18 3.78 -11.28 -4.55
C ASN A 18 3.69 -11.11 -3.04
N ALA A 19 4.80 -11.29 -2.33
CA ALA A 19 4.80 -11.26 -0.88
C ALA A 19 4.33 -9.91 -0.32
N ILE A 20 4.78 -8.79 -0.90
CA ILE A 20 4.31 -7.45 -0.47
C ILE A 20 2.81 -7.29 -0.74
N GLN A 21 2.34 -7.67 -1.92
CA GLN A 21 0.92 -7.55 -2.28
C GLN A 21 0.04 -8.37 -1.34
N SER A 22 0.49 -9.57 -1.01
CA SER A 22 -0.23 -10.49 -0.14
C SER A 22 -0.23 -10.03 1.31
N PHE A 23 0.89 -9.50 1.78
CA PHE A 23 0.99 -8.83 3.06
C PHE A 23 0.01 -7.65 3.14
N THR A 24 0.03 -6.73 2.16
CA THR A 24 -0.80 -5.52 2.18
C THR A 24 -2.28 -5.85 2.28
N VAL A 25 -2.77 -6.86 1.53
CA VAL A 25 -4.16 -7.32 1.64
C VAL A 25 -4.46 -7.92 3.00
N SER A 26 -3.58 -8.80 3.47
CA SER A 26 -3.74 -9.47 4.77
C SER A 26 -3.77 -8.46 5.92
N ASP A 27 -2.90 -7.46 5.88
CA ASP A 27 -2.79 -6.37 6.85
C ASP A 27 -3.98 -5.41 6.79
N GLN A 28 -4.46 -5.07 5.60
CA GLN A 28 -5.65 -4.24 5.42
C GLN A 28 -6.89 -4.91 6.02
N ILE A 29 -7.12 -6.19 5.68
CA ILE A 29 -8.25 -6.96 6.22
C ILE A 29 -8.09 -7.17 7.72
N TYR A 30 -6.88 -7.50 8.19
CA TYR A 30 -6.60 -7.64 9.61
C TYR A 30 -6.92 -6.35 10.37
N SER A 31 -6.48 -5.20 9.87
CA SER A 31 -6.67 -3.91 10.53
C SER A 31 -8.14 -3.52 10.57
N GLU A 32 -8.92 -3.76 9.50
CA GLU A 32 -10.36 -3.51 9.52
C GLU A 32 -11.13 -4.46 10.43
N VAL A 33 -10.75 -5.74 10.49
CA VAL A 33 -11.39 -6.68 11.41
C VAL A 33 -11.01 -6.35 12.85
N ALA A 34 -9.76 -5.96 13.11
CA ALA A 34 -9.32 -5.51 14.42
C ALA A 34 -10.13 -4.29 14.91
N ASP A 35 -10.32 -3.28 14.05
CA ASP A 35 -11.17 -2.12 14.32
C ASP A 35 -12.63 -2.53 14.59
N ALA A 36 -13.16 -3.48 13.81
CA ALA A 36 -14.57 -3.92 13.92
C ALA A 36 -14.86 -4.85 15.11
N VAL A 37 -13.86 -5.50 15.70
CA VAL A 37 -14.03 -6.37 16.89
C VAL A 37 -13.52 -5.73 18.17
N THR A 38 -13.02 -4.49 18.08
CA THR A 38 -12.63 -3.71 19.26
C THR A 38 -13.83 -2.89 19.69
N GLU A 39 -14.20 -3.00 20.96
CA GLU A 39 -15.26 -2.18 21.53
C GLU A 39 -14.78 -0.74 21.71
N ASN A 40 -15.72 0.21 21.56
CA ASN A 40 -15.43 1.61 21.85
C ASN A 40 -15.39 1.80 23.36
N TYR A 41 -14.53 2.70 23.81
CA TYR A 41 -14.50 3.12 25.20
C TYR A 41 -14.35 4.62 25.32
N PHE A 42 -14.78 5.14 26.46
CA PHE A 42 -14.63 6.53 26.83
C PHE A 42 -13.24 6.72 27.44
N ASP A 43 -12.34 7.18 26.59
CA ASP A 43 -10.97 7.54 26.97
C ASP A 43 -10.99 8.85 27.78
N SER A 44 -10.97 8.70 29.10
CA SER A 44 -11.03 9.78 30.09
C SER A 44 -9.81 10.70 30.01
N ASN A 45 -8.65 10.10 29.75
CA ASN A 45 -7.34 10.75 29.84
C ASN A 45 -6.72 11.00 28.44
N ASN A 46 -7.44 10.61 27.39
CA ASN A 46 -7.11 10.77 25.98
C ASN A 46 -5.78 10.09 25.59
N ASN A 47 -5.46 8.95 26.23
CA ASN A 47 -4.22 8.21 26.02
C ASN A 47 -4.29 7.16 24.90
N GLY A 48 -5.48 6.84 24.39
CA GLY A 48 -5.73 5.83 23.36
C GLY A 48 -5.59 4.39 23.84
N ILE A 49 -5.65 4.14 25.14
CA ILE A 49 -5.57 2.82 25.75
C ILE A 49 -6.71 2.64 26.74
N TYR A 50 -7.52 1.58 26.58
CA TYR A 50 -8.47 1.18 27.61
C TYR A 50 -7.75 0.78 28.90
N ASP A 51 -7.85 1.61 29.93
CA ASP A 51 -7.24 1.37 31.23
C ASP A 51 -8.16 1.79 32.39
N TYR A 52 -7.58 2.37 33.45
CA TYR A 52 -8.31 2.90 34.59
C TYR A 52 -8.44 4.41 34.43
N GLU A 53 -9.49 5.00 35.00
CA GLU A 53 -9.65 6.45 35.07
C GLU A 53 -8.34 7.15 35.47
N ALA A 54 -8.05 8.31 34.87
CA ALA A 54 -6.81 9.01 35.18
C ALA A 54 -6.76 9.46 36.65
N TYR A 55 -5.61 9.25 37.28
CA TYR A 55 -5.31 9.79 38.61
C TYR A 55 -4.02 10.60 38.61
N GLU A 56 -3.93 11.58 39.50
CA GLU A 56 -2.72 12.37 39.71
C GLU A 56 -1.79 11.64 40.69
N ASP A 57 -0.78 10.95 40.16
CA ASP A 57 0.28 10.31 40.96
C ASP A 57 1.17 11.38 41.62
N LEU A 58 0.79 11.79 42.83
CA LEU A 58 1.43 12.87 43.58
C LEU A 58 2.82 12.47 44.09
N ASN A 59 3.03 11.18 44.32
CA ASN A 59 4.24 10.65 44.93
C ASN A 59 5.21 9.97 43.92
N LYS A 60 4.78 9.83 42.66
CA LYS A 60 5.51 9.27 41.51
C LYS A 60 5.92 7.81 41.70
N ASN A 61 5.10 7.01 42.40
CA ASN A 61 5.35 5.59 42.62
C ASN A 61 4.69 4.70 41.56
N GLY A 62 3.83 5.25 40.70
CA GLY A 62 3.05 4.55 39.67
C GLY A 62 1.91 3.68 40.20
N ILE A 63 1.45 3.91 41.43
CA ILE A 63 0.41 3.17 42.14
C ILE A 63 -0.56 4.17 42.76
N TYR A 64 -1.83 4.08 42.40
CA TYR A 64 -2.88 4.89 42.99
C TYR A 64 -2.98 4.71 44.51
N ASP A 65 -2.96 5.83 45.23
CA ASP A 65 -3.31 5.91 46.65
C ASP A 65 -4.67 6.60 46.83
N GLU A 66 -5.48 6.20 47.81
CA GLU A 66 -6.81 6.81 48.08
C GLU A 66 -6.78 8.34 48.32
N SER A 67 -5.60 8.90 48.63
CA SER A 67 -5.42 10.34 48.79
C SER A 67 -5.15 11.11 47.49
N GLU A 68 -4.96 10.40 46.38
CA GLU A 68 -4.68 10.98 45.07
C GLU A 68 -5.98 11.32 44.35
N PRO A 69 -6.10 12.54 43.80
CA PRO A 69 -7.27 12.92 43.03
C PRO A 69 -7.31 12.14 41.71
N PHE A 70 -8.50 11.72 41.30
CA PHE A 70 -8.74 11.06 40.02
C PHE A 70 -9.92 11.69 39.29
N GLU A 71 -9.95 11.49 37.97
CA GLU A 71 -11.02 11.93 37.09
C GLU A 71 -12.16 10.92 37.11
N ASP A 72 -13.10 11.12 38.02
CA ASP A 72 -14.32 10.30 38.14
C ASP A 72 -15.33 10.67 37.04
N VAL A 73 -15.32 9.89 35.96
CA VAL A 73 -16.16 10.11 34.77
C VAL A 73 -17.60 9.72 35.06
N ASN A 74 -17.80 8.61 35.76
CA ASN A 74 -19.12 8.02 35.98
C ASN A 74 -19.81 8.48 37.29
N LYS A 75 -19.12 9.28 38.09
CA LYS A 75 -19.57 9.89 39.35
C LYS A 75 -19.89 8.89 40.44
N ASN A 76 -19.12 7.81 40.55
CA ASN A 76 -19.30 6.78 41.57
C ASN A 76 -18.32 6.92 42.76
N ASP A 77 -17.44 7.92 42.76
CA ASP A 77 -16.37 8.16 43.74
C ASP A 77 -15.40 6.96 43.90
N ILE A 78 -15.21 6.14 42.86
CA ILE A 78 -14.31 4.98 42.84
C ILE A 78 -13.47 5.00 41.56
N LEU A 79 -12.14 4.88 41.70
CA LEU A 79 -11.26 4.66 40.56
C LEU A 79 -11.58 3.30 39.92
N ASP A 80 -12.20 3.31 38.74
CA ASP A 80 -12.53 2.10 38.00
C ASP A 80 -11.97 2.09 36.57
N GLN A 81 -12.27 1.02 35.84
CA GLN A 81 -11.88 0.93 34.44
C GLN A 81 -12.72 1.90 33.63
N GLU A 82 -12.13 2.42 32.56
CA GLU A 82 -12.84 3.30 31.65
C GLU A 82 -14.16 2.68 31.17
N ILE A 83 -15.15 3.53 30.92
CA ILE A 83 -16.47 3.07 30.49
C ILE A 83 -16.37 2.61 29.04
N PHE A 84 -16.84 1.41 28.72
CA PHE A 84 -16.88 0.93 27.34
C PHE A 84 -18.30 0.59 26.87
N GLU A 85 -18.49 0.65 25.56
CA GLU A 85 -19.69 0.17 24.89
C GLU A 85 -19.59 -1.35 24.76
N ASP A 86 -20.17 -2.05 25.75
CA ASP A 86 -20.29 -3.51 25.75
C ASP A 86 -21.34 -3.96 24.72
N GLU A 87 -20.91 -4.27 23.50
CA GLU A 87 -21.82 -4.61 22.40
C GLU A 87 -22.45 -6.00 22.58
N ASN A 88 -21.81 -6.88 23.35
CA ASN A 88 -22.21 -8.27 23.49
C ASN A 88 -22.73 -8.64 24.90
N GLU A 89 -22.84 -7.65 25.78
CA GLU A 89 -23.37 -7.72 27.15
C GLU A 89 -22.62 -8.72 28.04
N ASN A 90 -21.31 -8.93 27.81
CA ASN A 90 -20.49 -9.88 28.57
C ASN A 90 -19.80 -9.25 29.80
N GLY A 91 -19.81 -7.92 29.92
CA GLY A 91 -19.18 -7.14 30.99
C GLY A 91 -17.65 -7.11 30.96
N ILE A 92 -17.02 -7.42 29.83
CA ILE A 92 -15.56 -7.48 29.62
C ILE A 92 -15.21 -6.71 28.35
N TYR A 93 -14.32 -5.72 28.46
CA TYR A 93 -13.84 -4.98 27.29
C TYR A 93 -13.16 -5.90 26.27
N ASP A 94 -13.76 -5.98 25.08
CA ASP A 94 -13.21 -6.74 23.97
C ASP A 94 -12.24 -5.88 23.14
N SER A 95 -10.94 -6.13 23.35
CA SER A 95 -9.88 -5.63 22.49
C SER A 95 -9.59 -6.61 21.36
N TYR A 96 -9.23 -6.13 20.16
CA TYR A 96 -8.70 -6.98 19.08
C TYR A 96 -7.55 -7.91 19.53
N LYS A 97 -6.83 -7.56 20.59
CA LYS A 97 -5.74 -8.39 21.14
C LYS A 97 -6.24 -9.72 21.72
N ASN A 98 -7.50 -9.78 22.18
CA ASN A 98 -8.08 -10.94 22.86
C ASN A 98 -9.05 -11.74 21.96
N HIS A 99 -9.35 -11.24 20.77
CA HIS A 99 -10.30 -11.87 19.87
C HIS A 99 -9.63 -13.00 19.04
N PHE A 100 -10.24 -14.18 18.97
CA PHE A 100 -9.62 -15.40 18.42
C PHE A 100 -9.08 -15.28 16.98
N LEU A 101 -9.69 -14.41 16.15
CA LEU A 101 -9.24 -14.16 14.78
C LEU A 101 -7.97 -13.30 14.74
N THR A 102 -7.87 -12.32 15.63
CA THR A 102 -6.88 -11.23 15.57
C THR A 102 -5.75 -11.43 16.57
N GLU A 103 -5.96 -12.21 17.63
CA GLU A 103 -4.93 -12.56 18.61
C GLU A 103 -3.69 -13.14 17.90
N LYS A 104 -2.54 -12.50 18.18
CA LYS A 104 -1.26 -12.89 17.59
C LYS A 104 -0.55 -13.91 18.49
N HIS A 105 -0.35 -15.10 17.95
CA HIS A 105 0.33 -16.21 18.60
C HIS A 105 1.83 -16.17 18.28
N VAL A 106 2.67 -16.26 19.30
CA VAL A 106 4.13 -16.33 19.14
C VAL A 106 4.49 -17.71 18.59
N ILE A 107 5.05 -17.76 17.37
CA ILE A 107 5.52 -19.03 16.79
C ILE A 107 7.02 -19.22 17.10
N PHE A 108 7.81 -18.15 16.95
CA PHE A 108 9.20 -18.08 17.36
C PHE A 108 9.57 -16.61 17.66
N SER A 109 10.73 -16.39 18.29
CA SER A 109 11.18 -15.05 18.67
C SER A 109 11.15 -14.08 17.48
N GLY A 110 10.35 -13.02 17.58
CA GLY A 110 10.19 -12.00 16.54
C GLY A 110 9.19 -12.34 15.43
N PHE A 111 8.43 -13.44 15.54
CA PHE A 111 7.40 -13.82 14.57
C PHE A 111 6.10 -14.24 15.26
N ASN A 112 5.10 -13.38 15.10
CA ASN A 112 3.76 -13.56 15.66
C ASN A 112 2.74 -13.66 14.53
N LEU A 113 1.75 -14.52 14.69
CA LEU A 113 0.79 -14.85 13.64
C LEU A 113 -0.62 -14.93 14.20
N SER A 114 -1.59 -14.33 13.52
CA SER A 114 -3.00 -14.50 13.85
C SER A 114 -3.69 -15.52 12.95
N VAL A 115 -4.80 -16.10 13.44
CA VAL A 115 -5.63 -17.04 12.67
C VAL A 115 -6.17 -16.35 11.41
N LEU A 116 -6.55 -15.07 11.52
CA LEU A 116 -7.06 -14.28 10.40
C LEU A 116 -6.02 -14.11 9.29
N GLN A 117 -4.76 -13.86 9.61
CA GLN A 117 -3.69 -13.75 8.61
C GLN A 117 -3.50 -15.05 7.83
N VAL A 118 -3.62 -16.20 8.51
CA VAL A 118 -3.57 -17.53 7.85
C VAL A 118 -4.75 -17.72 6.91
N ILE A 119 -5.97 -17.39 7.35
CA ILE A 119 -7.18 -17.47 6.51
C ILE A 119 -7.04 -16.57 5.28
N ASN A 120 -6.64 -15.32 5.48
CA ASN A 120 -6.41 -14.34 4.41
C ASN A 120 -5.38 -14.86 3.40
N GLY A 121 -4.27 -15.41 3.89
CA GLY A 121 -3.23 -16.01 3.04
C GLY A 121 -3.75 -17.18 2.20
N LEU A 122 -4.53 -18.09 2.79
CA LEU A 122 -5.09 -19.24 2.08
C LEU A 122 -6.09 -18.80 1.00
N ILE A 123 -6.97 -17.85 1.33
CA ILE A 123 -7.95 -17.29 0.39
C ILE A 123 -7.23 -16.62 -0.77
N LEU A 124 -6.25 -15.76 -0.48
CA LEU A 124 -5.52 -15.03 -1.51
C LEU A 124 -4.70 -15.97 -2.42
N ALA A 125 -4.00 -16.94 -1.83
CA ALA A 125 -3.29 -17.96 -2.58
C ALA A 125 -4.23 -18.78 -3.48
N GLY A 126 -5.43 -19.12 -2.98
CA GLY A 126 -6.47 -19.76 -3.76
C GLY A 126 -6.92 -18.92 -4.96
N ILE A 127 -7.24 -17.64 -4.74
CA ILE A 127 -7.69 -16.71 -5.79
C ILE A 127 -6.60 -16.50 -6.85
N VAL A 128 -5.38 -16.17 -6.44
CA VAL A 128 -4.25 -15.97 -7.37
C VAL A 128 -3.95 -17.27 -8.12
N GLY A 129 -3.90 -18.41 -7.40
CA GLY A 129 -3.67 -19.74 -7.97
C GLY A 129 -4.68 -20.12 -9.04
N MET A 130 -5.98 -19.89 -8.80
CA MET A 130 -7.03 -20.13 -9.79
C MET A 130 -6.80 -19.39 -11.11
N VAL A 131 -6.21 -18.19 -11.06
CA VAL A 131 -5.89 -17.39 -12.25
C VAL A 131 -4.61 -17.88 -12.92
N ILE A 132 -3.50 -17.94 -12.19
CA ILE A 132 -2.17 -18.13 -12.79
C ILE A 132 -1.92 -19.56 -13.27
N ILE A 133 -2.50 -20.57 -12.60
CA ILE A 133 -2.36 -21.99 -13.01
C ILE A 133 -3.01 -22.22 -14.37
N GLY A 134 -4.07 -21.47 -14.70
CA GLY A 134 -4.79 -21.56 -15.98
C GLY A 134 -4.03 -21.04 -17.21
N GLY A 135 -2.84 -20.46 -17.05
CA GLY A 135 -1.99 -20.04 -18.16
C GLY A 135 -2.24 -18.64 -18.69
N ILE A 136 -1.41 -18.24 -19.67
CA ILE A 136 -1.32 -16.86 -20.18
C ILE A 136 -2.66 -16.34 -20.71
N ARG A 137 -3.46 -17.21 -21.35
CA ARG A 137 -4.80 -16.81 -21.85
C ARG A 137 -5.75 -16.42 -20.72
N ARG A 138 -5.74 -17.18 -19.60
CA ARG A 138 -6.57 -16.87 -18.43
C ARG A 138 -6.07 -15.61 -17.73
N ILE A 139 -4.76 -15.48 -17.57
CA ILE A 139 -4.11 -14.28 -17.03
C ILE A 139 -4.56 -13.04 -17.81
N GLY A 140 -4.39 -13.04 -19.13
CA GLY A 140 -4.79 -11.90 -19.97
C GLY A 140 -6.29 -11.59 -19.92
N HIS A 141 -7.15 -12.62 -19.89
CA HIS A 141 -8.60 -12.43 -19.78
C HIS A 141 -9.01 -11.78 -18.45
N VAL A 142 -8.44 -12.26 -17.33
CA VAL A 142 -8.74 -11.72 -16.00
C VAL A 142 -8.20 -10.32 -15.85
N THR A 143 -6.91 -10.08 -16.18
CA THR A 143 -6.30 -8.75 -16.10
C THR A 143 -7.01 -7.73 -16.98
N GLY A 144 -7.44 -8.13 -18.19
CA GLY A 144 -8.16 -7.24 -19.10
C GLY A 144 -9.52 -6.75 -18.58
N PHE A 145 -10.16 -7.50 -17.69
CA PHE A 145 -11.38 -7.09 -17.00
C PHE A 145 -11.10 -6.37 -15.67
N LEU A 146 -10.15 -6.90 -14.89
CA LEU A 146 -9.84 -6.43 -13.54
C LEU A 146 -9.26 -5.01 -13.54
N ALA A 147 -8.30 -4.73 -14.44
CA ALA A 147 -7.60 -3.46 -14.48
C ALA A 147 -8.52 -2.23 -14.74
N PRO A 148 -9.42 -2.23 -15.73
CA PRO A 148 -10.33 -1.10 -15.90
C PRO A 148 -11.34 -1.00 -14.75
N PHE A 149 -11.83 -2.12 -14.23
CA PHE A 149 -12.81 -2.12 -13.14
C PHE A 149 -12.25 -1.49 -11.87
N MET A 150 -11.06 -1.91 -11.42
CA MET A 150 -10.42 -1.37 -10.21
C MET A 150 -10.08 0.12 -10.36
N ALA A 151 -9.60 0.53 -11.54
CA ALA A 151 -9.27 1.93 -11.81
C ALA A 151 -10.53 2.82 -11.80
N ILE A 152 -11.64 2.37 -12.39
CA ILE A 152 -12.89 3.13 -12.43
C ILE A 152 -13.44 3.34 -11.02
N ILE A 153 -13.53 2.29 -10.20
CA ILE A 153 -14.00 2.40 -8.81
C ILE A 153 -13.18 3.43 -8.06
N TYR A 154 -11.86 3.31 -8.14
CA TYR A 154 -10.95 4.15 -7.38
C TYR A 154 -10.96 5.62 -7.85
N VAL A 155 -10.94 5.85 -9.16
CA VAL A 155 -11.00 7.23 -9.73
C VAL A 155 -12.34 7.90 -9.44
N ILE A 156 -13.45 7.17 -9.49
CA ILE A 156 -14.77 7.74 -9.15
C ILE A 156 -14.81 8.10 -7.68
N ALA A 157 -14.41 7.19 -6.78
CA ALA A 157 -14.43 7.44 -5.35
C ALA A 157 -13.54 8.63 -4.96
N THR A 158 -12.29 8.65 -5.43
CA THR A 158 -11.39 9.79 -5.20
C THR A 158 -11.92 11.08 -5.82
N GLY A 159 -12.48 11.03 -7.03
CA GLY A 159 -13.09 12.18 -7.69
C GLY A 159 -14.25 12.78 -6.87
N LEU A 160 -15.12 11.96 -6.30
CA LEU A 160 -16.22 12.41 -5.44
C LEU A 160 -15.69 13.11 -4.18
N ILE A 161 -14.66 12.56 -3.53
CA ILE A 161 -14.03 13.17 -2.35
C ILE A 161 -13.44 14.54 -2.70
N LEU A 162 -12.71 14.63 -3.82
CA LEU A 162 -12.05 15.88 -4.22
C LEU A 162 -13.04 16.95 -4.69
N ILE A 163 -14.19 16.56 -5.26
CA ILE A 163 -15.29 17.50 -5.55
C ILE A 163 -15.89 18.03 -4.26
N TYR A 164 -16.05 17.19 -3.24
CA TYR A 164 -16.56 17.61 -1.93
C TYR A 164 -15.56 18.54 -1.20
N ASN A 165 -14.26 18.23 -1.25
CA ASN A 165 -13.17 19.03 -0.67
C ASN A 165 -12.58 20.05 -1.65
N PHE A 166 -13.37 20.57 -2.60
CA PHE A 166 -12.86 21.42 -3.67
C PHE A 166 -12.23 22.72 -3.15
N ASP A 167 -12.76 23.26 -2.07
CA ASP A 167 -12.25 24.43 -1.34
C ASP A 167 -10.81 24.24 -0.85
N LYS A 168 -10.48 23.04 -0.37
CA LYS A 168 -9.17 22.67 0.18
C LYS A 168 -8.15 22.25 -0.88
N LEU A 169 -8.58 22.10 -2.13
CA LEU A 169 -7.72 21.53 -3.18
C LEU A 169 -6.52 22.44 -3.50
N SER A 170 -6.74 23.75 -3.55
CA SER A 170 -5.68 24.72 -3.83
C SER A 170 -4.61 24.73 -2.74
N GLU A 171 -5.03 24.72 -1.47
CA GLU A 171 -4.15 24.59 -0.31
C GLU A 171 -3.40 23.26 -0.31
N SER A 172 -4.10 22.15 -0.61
CA SER A 172 -3.50 20.81 -0.65
C SER A 172 -2.36 20.73 -1.68
N VAL A 173 -2.59 21.25 -2.88
CA VAL A 173 -1.57 21.32 -3.93
C VAL A 173 -0.42 22.25 -3.50
N GLY A 174 -0.73 23.41 -2.93
CA GLY A 174 0.28 24.34 -2.41
C GLY A 174 1.16 23.71 -1.33
N MET A 175 0.57 22.89 -0.45
CA MET A 175 1.29 22.16 0.58
C MET A 175 2.25 21.12 -0.02
N ILE A 176 1.85 20.38 -1.05
CA ILE A 176 2.72 19.42 -1.74
C ILE A 176 3.99 20.11 -2.26
N PHE A 177 3.84 21.24 -2.96
CA PHE A 177 4.99 21.99 -3.48
C PHE A 177 5.85 22.57 -2.36
N THR A 178 5.22 23.15 -1.34
CA THR A 178 5.95 23.75 -0.21
C THR A 178 6.74 22.70 0.55
N MET A 179 6.15 21.55 0.88
CA MET A 179 6.82 20.46 1.59
C MET A 179 7.90 19.77 0.75
N ALA A 180 7.73 19.73 -0.58
CA ALA A 180 8.73 19.15 -1.47
C ALA A 180 10.00 20.00 -1.57
N PHE A 181 9.86 21.32 -1.64
CA PHE A 181 10.99 22.24 -1.88
C PHE A 181 11.47 23.01 -0.63
N ASN A 182 10.66 23.04 0.43
CA ASN A 182 10.99 23.67 1.70
C ASN A 182 10.40 22.86 2.88
N PRO A 183 10.81 21.59 3.07
CA PRO A 183 10.32 20.76 4.17
C PRO A 183 10.76 21.32 5.53
N PRO A 184 9.96 21.12 6.59
CA PRO A 184 10.32 21.51 7.94
C PRO A 184 11.69 20.97 8.36
N ALA A 185 12.46 21.78 9.11
CA ALA A 185 13.79 21.40 9.58
C ALA A 185 13.78 20.15 10.47
N ALA A 186 12.64 19.81 11.09
CA ALA A 186 12.45 18.59 11.88
C ALA A 186 12.60 17.28 11.06
N VAL A 187 12.45 17.34 9.73
CA VAL A 187 12.51 16.16 8.86
C VAL A 187 13.94 15.62 8.71
N ALA A 188 14.93 16.51 8.49
CA ALA A 188 16.34 16.13 8.34
C ALA A 188 17.32 17.33 8.45
N GLY A 189 16.95 18.39 9.18
CA GLY A 189 17.67 19.66 9.21
C GLY A 189 17.54 20.48 7.91
N THR A 190 17.99 21.73 7.94
CA THR A 190 17.83 22.70 6.83
C THR A 190 18.48 22.25 5.51
N SER A 191 19.54 21.43 5.56
CA SER A 191 20.26 20.96 4.37
C SER A 191 19.83 19.58 3.85
N GLY A 192 19.21 18.73 4.69
CA GLY A 192 18.89 17.34 4.36
C GLY A 192 17.44 17.10 3.96
N GLY A 193 16.52 17.98 4.36
CA GLY A 193 15.07 17.75 4.23
C GLY A 193 14.62 17.53 2.78
N ILE A 194 15.04 18.40 1.85
CA ILE A 194 14.65 18.30 0.43
C ILE A 194 15.09 16.96 -0.17
N LEU A 195 16.36 16.59 0.08
CA LEU A 195 16.91 15.33 -0.44
C LEU A 195 16.15 14.13 0.12
N LEU A 196 15.82 14.13 1.42
CA LEU A 196 15.10 13.02 2.04
C LEU A 196 13.67 12.91 1.49
N THR A 197 12.94 14.02 1.36
CA THR A 197 11.60 14.06 0.75
C THR A 197 11.65 13.54 -0.70
N MET A 198 12.63 13.99 -1.49
CA MET A 198 12.82 13.50 -2.86
C MET A 198 13.17 12.01 -2.89
N LEU A 199 14.04 11.52 -2.01
CA LEU A 199 14.42 10.11 -1.95
C LEU A 199 13.21 9.22 -1.66
N TRP A 200 12.35 9.60 -0.71
CA TRP A 200 11.13 8.85 -0.43
C TRP A 200 10.13 8.91 -1.58
N GLY A 201 9.95 10.08 -2.19
CA GLY A 201 9.10 10.25 -3.37
C GLY A 201 9.57 9.40 -4.57
N ILE A 202 10.87 9.43 -4.87
CA ILE A 202 11.47 8.60 -5.95
C ILE A 202 11.36 7.12 -5.59
N LYS A 203 11.74 6.73 -4.37
CA LYS A 203 11.71 5.32 -3.93
C LYS A 203 10.32 4.72 -4.05
N ARG A 204 9.28 5.42 -3.56
CA ARG A 204 7.90 4.94 -3.60
C ARG A 204 7.27 5.10 -4.98
N GLY A 205 7.60 6.15 -5.72
CA GLY A 205 7.16 6.32 -7.11
C GLY A 205 7.66 5.22 -8.03
N LEU A 206 8.96 4.86 -7.94
CA LEU A 206 9.54 3.75 -8.70
C LEU A 206 8.94 2.39 -8.34
N TYR A 207 8.49 2.23 -7.09
CA TYR A 207 7.79 1.03 -6.64
C TYR A 207 6.42 0.90 -7.31
N SER A 208 5.70 2.01 -7.46
CA SER A 208 4.35 2.03 -8.06
C SER A 208 4.39 1.82 -9.57
N ASN A 209 5.15 2.64 -10.30
CA ASN A 209 5.09 2.67 -11.76
C ASN A 209 6.09 1.75 -12.47
N GLU A 210 6.96 1.09 -11.71
CA GLU A 210 8.00 0.19 -12.21
C GLU A 210 8.96 0.84 -13.25
N ALA A 211 9.09 2.16 -13.23
CA ALA A 211 9.94 2.88 -14.16
C ALA A 211 11.41 2.48 -13.98
N GLY A 212 12.11 2.24 -15.09
CA GLY A 212 13.51 1.84 -15.07
C GLY A 212 13.77 0.40 -14.59
N GLN A 213 12.76 -0.31 -14.08
CA GLN A 213 12.90 -1.67 -13.58
C GLN A 213 12.97 -2.70 -14.71
N GLY A 214 12.23 -2.51 -15.81
CA GLY A 214 12.26 -3.39 -16.99
C GLY A 214 11.26 -4.56 -16.95
N SER A 215 10.57 -4.76 -15.83
CA SER A 215 9.50 -5.75 -15.64
C SER A 215 8.33 -5.55 -16.60
N ALA A 216 7.78 -4.34 -16.68
CA ALA A 216 6.63 -4.02 -17.55
C ALA A 216 6.89 -4.38 -19.03
N ALA A 217 8.13 -4.22 -19.51
CA ALA A 217 8.50 -4.55 -20.88
C ALA A 217 8.30 -6.05 -21.21
N ILE A 218 8.32 -6.93 -20.21
CA ILE A 218 8.06 -8.37 -20.36
C ILE A 218 6.62 -8.61 -20.83
N ALA A 219 5.62 -7.94 -20.22
CA ALA A 219 4.22 -8.01 -20.70
C ALA A 219 4.09 -7.47 -22.12
N HIS A 220 4.59 -6.26 -22.36
CA HIS A 220 4.49 -5.60 -23.65
C HIS A 220 5.17 -6.38 -24.78
N SER A 221 6.21 -7.17 -24.49
CA SER A 221 6.88 -8.02 -25.49
C SER A 221 5.96 -9.09 -26.09
N THR A 222 4.86 -9.44 -25.42
CA THR A 222 3.89 -10.44 -25.90
C THR A 222 2.75 -9.85 -26.71
N ALA A 223 2.65 -8.52 -26.78
CA ALA A 223 1.64 -7.85 -27.57
C ALA A 223 1.85 -8.13 -29.06
N LYS A 224 0.75 -8.40 -29.77
CA LYS A 224 0.76 -8.64 -31.22
C LYS A 224 0.85 -7.32 -31.98
N THR A 225 2.05 -6.76 -32.06
CA THR A 225 2.32 -5.53 -32.83
C THR A 225 3.32 -5.78 -33.97
N LYS A 226 3.14 -5.09 -35.09
CA LYS A 226 4.13 -5.06 -36.18
C LYS A 226 5.31 -4.13 -35.85
N TYR A 227 5.10 -3.17 -34.96
CA TYR A 227 6.06 -2.11 -34.68
C TYR A 227 6.30 -2.02 -33.17
N PRO A 228 7.54 -2.26 -32.68
CA PRO A 228 7.84 -2.21 -31.25
C PRO A 228 7.63 -0.81 -30.65
N VAL A 229 7.90 0.25 -31.42
CA VAL A 229 7.69 1.66 -31.00
C VAL A 229 6.22 1.94 -30.66
N ARG A 230 5.29 1.31 -31.39
CA ARG A 230 3.85 1.45 -31.11
C ARG A 230 3.49 0.90 -29.75
N GLU A 231 3.99 -0.29 -29.43
CA GLU A 231 3.72 -0.92 -28.14
C GLU A 231 4.46 -0.19 -27.02
N GLY A 232 5.67 0.31 -27.27
CA GLY A 232 6.38 1.18 -26.35
C GLY A 232 5.58 2.45 -26.01
N ALA A 233 4.85 3.03 -26.97
CA ALA A 233 3.99 4.17 -26.71
C ALA A 233 2.77 3.81 -25.84
N VAL A 234 2.21 2.61 -25.97
CA VAL A 234 1.16 2.10 -25.08
C VAL A 234 1.73 1.87 -23.67
N ALA A 235 2.93 1.30 -23.56
CA ALA A 235 3.60 1.05 -22.29
C ALA A 235 3.83 2.33 -21.47
N MET A 236 4.09 3.46 -22.12
CA MET A 236 4.23 4.77 -21.46
C MET A 236 2.96 5.24 -20.75
N LEU A 237 1.78 4.70 -21.10
CA LEU A 237 0.54 5.02 -20.39
C LEU A 237 0.51 4.44 -18.97
N GLY A 238 1.27 3.38 -18.69
CA GLY A 238 1.33 2.75 -17.36
C GLY A 238 1.72 3.75 -16.27
N PRO A 239 2.92 4.35 -16.31
CA PRO A 239 3.34 5.34 -15.32
C PRO A 239 2.45 6.59 -15.26
N PHE A 240 1.84 6.99 -16.38
CA PHE A 240 0.90 8.10 -16.40
C PHE A 240 -0.39 7.78 -15.63
N ILE A 241 -1.02 6.64 -15.91
CA ILE A 241 -2.23 6.23 -15.21
C ILE A 241 -1.93 5.96 -13.74
N ASP A 242 -0.87 5.22 -13.44
CA ASP A 242 -0.53 4.84 -12.07
C ASP A 242 -0.08 6.04 -11.21
N THR A 243 0.98 6.74 -11.61
CA THR A 243 1.54 7.79 -10.75
C THR A 243 0.84 9.13 -10.92
N ILE A 244 0.64 9.58 -12.18
CA ILE A 244 0.13 10.92 -12.42
C ILE A 244 -1.36 11.01 -12.10
N ILE A 245 -2.15 9.96 -12.37
CA ILE A 245 -3.57 9.92 -12.05
C ILE A 245 -3.80 9.29 -10.68
N ILE A 246 -3.60 7.98 -10.52
CA ILE A 246 -4.05 7.24 -9.32
C ILE A 246 -3.32 7.69 -8.05
N CYS A 247 -1.99 7.74 -8.06
CA CYS A 247 -1.22 8.14 -6.88
C CYS A 247 -1.42 9.61 -6.52
N SER A 248 -1.48 10.51 -7.52
CA SER A 248 -1.78 11.93 -7.26
C SER A 248 -3.16 12.13 -6.63
N LEU A 249 -4.19 11.44 -7.15
CA LEU A 249 -5.53 11.48 -6.57
C LEU A 249 -5.52 10.97 -5.12
N THR A 250 -4.80 9.88 -4.85
CA THR A 250 -4.65 9.33 -3.49
C THR A 250 -3.99 10.34 -2.55
N GLY A 251 -2.87 10.93 -2.97
CA GLY A 251 -2.17 11.95 -2.17
C GLY A 251 -3.05 13.18 -1.89
N LEU A 252 -3.80 13.65 -2.88
CA LEU A 252 -4.73 14.77 -2.71
C LEU A 252 -5.90 14.42 -1.77
N VAL A 253 -6.43 13.19 -1.83
CA VAL A 253 -7.46 12.73 -0.89
C VAL A 253 -6.92 12.71 0.54
N ILE A 254 -5.73 12.14 0.76
CA ILE A 254 -5.09 12.09 2.09
C ILE A 254 -4.87 13.49 2.67
N ILE A 255 -4.45 14.44 1.83
CA ILE A 255 -4.17 15.81 2.28
C ILE A 255 -5.48 16.57 2.52
N SER A 256 -6.38 16.59 1.56
CA SER A 256 -7.63 17.39 1.60
C SER A 256 -8.60 16.94 2.70
N THR A 257 -8.54 15.67 3.09
CA THR A 257 -9.33 15.12 4.21
C THR A 257 -8.68 15.36 5.57
N GLY A 258 -7.41 15.78 5.61
CA GLY A 258 -6.66 15.94 6.85
C GLY A 258 -6.11 14.62 7.43
N ALA A 259 -6.30 13.49 6.75
CA ALA A 259 -5.83 12.18 7.22
C ALA A 259 -4.33 12.18 7.55
N TRP A 260 -3.52 12.90 6.78
CA TRP A 260 -2.07 13.03 7.02
C TRP A 260 -1.68 13.50 8.44
N LYS A 261 -2.59 14.12 9.20
CA LYS A 261 -2.38 14.52 10.60
C LYS A 261 -2.29 13.34 11.57
N HIS A 262 -2.82 12.18 11.19
CA HIS A 262 -2.75 10.94 11.96
C HIS A 262 -1.42 10.19 11.76
N THR A 263 -0.38 10.84 11.25
CA THR A 263 0.88 10.17 10.92
C THR A 263 1.97 10.53 11.90
N GLU A 264 2.89 9.60 12.15
CA GLU A 264 4.15 9.88 12.85
C GLU A 264 4.91 11.07 12.25
N PHE A 265 4.79 11.29 10.93
CA PHE A 265 5.36 12.47 10.28
C PHE A 265 4.78 13.78 10.85
N PHE A 266 3.46 13.86 11.03
CA PHE A 266 2.80 15.04 11.59
C PHE A 266 3.28 15.33 13.01
N VAL A 267 3.37 14.29 13.85
CA VAL A 267 3.92 14.37 15.21
C VAL A 267 5.31 14.99 15.18
N LYS A 268 6.21 14.44 14.36
CA LYS A 268 7.60 14.90 14.27
C LYS A 268 7.76 16.35 13.84
N ILE A 269 6.85 16.90 13.02
CA ILE A 269 6.95 18.28 12.54
C ILE A 269 6.20 19.31 13.40
N THR A 270 5.34 18.85 14.32
CA THR A 270 4.44 19.73 15.10
C THR A 270 4.71 19.67 16.61
N ALA A 271 5.20 18.54 17.14
CA ALA A 271 5.59 18.42 18.54
C ALA A 271 6.70 19.44 18.90
N SER A 272 6.61 19.97 20.12
CA SER A 272 7.52 21.01 20.61
C SER A 272 8.82 20.43 21.17
N THR A 273 8.79 19.19 21.64
CA THR A 273 9.93 18.51 22.29
C THR A 273 10.12 17.07 21.81
N ALA A 274 11.32 16.52 21.96
CA ALA A 274 11.61 15.14 21.58
C ALA A 274 10.91 14.14 22.52
N GLU A 275 10.71 14.52 23.78
CA GLU A 275 9.98 13.77 24.79
C GLU A 275 8.51 13.64 24.42
N GLU A 276 7.89 14.71 23.92
CA GLU A 276 6.51 14.69 23.42
C GLU A 276 6.35 13.77 22.20
N VAL A 277 7.33 13.79 21.27
CA VAL A 277 7.33 12.85 20.13
C VAL A 277 7.38 11.42 20.64
N LYS A 278 8.27 11.12 21.59
CA LYS A 278 8.40 9.77 22.14
C LYS A 278 7.11 9.32 22.83
N ALA A 279 6.54 10.17 23.68
CA ALA A 279 5.27 9.88 24.36
C ALA A 279 4.15 9.59 23.35
N ALA A 280 4.00 10.42 22.32
CA ALA A 280 2.99 10.23 21.28
C ALA A 280 3.17 8.92 20.49
N LEU A 281 4.40 8.49 20.24
CA LEU A 281 4.68 7.23 19.53
C LEU A 281 4.51 6.01 20.44
N ASP A 282 4.84 6.13 21.73
CA ASP A 282 4.66 5.06 22.70
C ASP A 282 3.16 4.85 23.03
N MET A 283 2.39 5.94 23.11
CA MET A 283 0.94 5.93 23.35
C MET A 283 0.13 5.66 22.08
N GLY A 284 0.65 5.99 20.90
CA GLY A 284 -0.10 5.87 19.64
C GLY A 284 -1.13 6.98 19.44
N VAL A 285 -1.11 8.05 20.24
CA VAL A 285 -2.02 9.19 20.14
C VAL A 285 -1.25 10.51 20.18
N PHE A 286 -1.70 11.48 19.39
CA PHE A 286 -1.17 12.83 19.41
C PHE A 286 -2.29 13.87 19.25
N GLN A 287 -2.39 14.82 20.19
CA GLN A 287 -3.42 15.87 20.18
C GLN A 287 -4.87 15.30 20.07
N GLY A 288 -5.15 14.18 20.74
CA GLY A 288 -6.44 13.49 20.67
C GLY A 288 -6.76 12.82 19.34
N MET A 289 -5.74 12.60 18.50
CA MET A 289 -5.84 11.84 17.26
C MET A 289 -5.01 10.57 17.37
N GLU A 290 -5.63 9.43 17.09
CA GLU A 290 -4.93 8.15 16.97
C GLU A 290 -3.96 8.17 15.78
N LEU A 291 -2.77 7.61 15.97
CA LEU A 291 -1.77 7.45 14.93
C LEU A 291 -2.07 6.24 14.07
N LEU A 292 -2.29 6.48 12.79
CA LEU A 292 -2.65 5.45 11.82
C LEU A 292 -1.43 4.97 11.03
N ASN A 293 -1.38 3.66 10.81
CA ASN A 293 -0.44 3.03 9.88
C ASN A 293 -0.85 3.30 8.41
N SER A 294 -0.03 2.87 7.44
CA SER A 294 -0.27 3.17 6.02
C SER A 294 -1.59 2.60 5.46
N SER A 295 -2.00 1.40 5.91
CA SER A 295 -3.24 0.73 5.48
C SER A 295 -4.47 1.48 5.96
N LEU A 296 -4.53 1.78 7.27
CA LEU A 296 -5.65 2.50 7.88
C LEU A 296 -5.73 3.98 7.46
N LEU A 297 -4.60 4.64 7.21
CA LEU A 297 -4.57 6.06 6.84
C LEU A 297 -5.41 6.36 5.60
N THR A 298 -5.31 5.52 4.57
CA THR A 298 -6.07 5.72 3.33
C THR A 298 -7.54 5.38 3.54
N SER A 299 -7.84 4.31 4.29
CA SER A 299 -9.22 3.97 4.67
C SER A 299 -9.90 5.09 5.45
N PHE A 300 -9.21 5.69 6.43
CA PHE A 300 -9.69 6.84 7.20
C PHE A 300 -9.95 8.05 6.30
N ALA A 301 -9.04 8.35 5.38
CA ALA A 301 -9.24 9.43 4.40
C ALA A 301 -10.52 9.23 3.58
N PHE A 302 -10.79 8.00 3.12
CA PHE A 302 -11.99 7.70 2.35
C PHE A 302 -13.26 7.66 3.20
N LYS A 303 -13.20 7.11 4.43
CA LYS A 303 -14.32 7.12 5.39
C LYS A 303 -14.80 8.55 5.64
N ASN A 304 -13.87 9.46 5.93
CA ASN A 304 -14.19 10.87 6.16
C ASN A 304 -14.57 11.61 4.87
N GLY A 305 -13.83 11.36 3.79
CA GLY A 305 -14.06 12.05 2.51
C GLY A 305 -15.38 11.70 1.84
N LEU A 306 -15.92 10.49 2.06
CA LEU A 306 -17.19 10.02 1.52
C LEU A 306 -18.33 10.03 2.54
N GLY A 307 -18.07 10.39 3.80
CA GLY A 307 -19.07 10.36 4.88
C GLY A 307 -20.32 11.20 4.61
N TRP A 308 -20.21 12.24 3.77
CA TRP A 308 -21.35 13.04 3.31
C TRP A 308 -22.32 12.29 2.37
N LEU A 309 -21.84 11.24 1.70
CA LEU A 309 -22.60 10.42 0.77
C LEU A 309 -23.02 9.08 1.42
N PHE A 310 -22.10 8.41 2.10
CA PHE A 310 -22.35 7.16 2.83
C PHE A 310 -21.21 6.85 3.82
N ALA A 311 -21.52 6.13 4.91
CA ALA A 311 -20.60 5.91 6.02
C ALA A 311 -19.48 4.87 5.80
N HIS A 312 -19.43 4.19 4.64
CA HIS A 312 -18.59 3.01 4.41
C HIS A 312 -17.45 3.26 3.40
N GLY A 313 -16.91 4.49 3.37
CA GLY A 313 -15.86 4.88 2.42
C GLY A 313 -14.58 4.05 2.52
N ASP A 314 -14.24 3.62 3.74
CA ASP A 314 -13.16 2.68 4.07
C ASP A 314 -13.29 1.35 3.29
N LYS A 315 -14.51 0.82 3.14
CA LYS A 315 -14.76 -0.44 2.43
C LYS A 315 -14.42 -0.37 0.94
N ILE A 316 -14.49 0.83 0.33
CA ILE A 316 -14.01 1.03 -1.04
C ILE A 316 -12.50 0.84 -1.12
N VAL A 317 -11.75 1.34 -0.12
CA VAL A 317 -10.29 1.20 -0.08
C VAL A 317 -9.92 -0.26 0.07
N THR A 318 -10.56 -1.01 0.98
CA THR A 318 -10.27 -2.44 1.16
C THR A 318 -10.57 -3.26 -0.08
N LEU A 319 -11.70 -3.01 -0.76
CA LEU A 319 -11.97 -3.64 -2.05
C LEU A 319 -10.91 -3.25 -3.09
N SER A 320 -10.52 -1.98 -3.14
CA SER A 320 -9.51 -1.51 -4.09
C SER A 320 -8.16 -2.17 -3.83
N VAL A 321 -7.65 -2.16 -2.60
CA VAL A 321 -6.40 -2.81 -2.20
C VAL A 321 -6.40 -4.28 -2.60
N LEU A 322 -7.50 -5.00 -2.35
CA LEU A 322 -7.65 -6.40 -2.79
C LEU A 322 -7.51 -6.54 -4.31
N LEU A 323 -8.24 -5.74 -5.09
CA LEU A 323 -8.21 -5.81 -6.56
C LEU A 323 -6.83 -5.42 -7.13
N PHE A 324 -6.24 -4.34 -6.62
CA PHE A 324 -4.91 -3.87 -7.03
C PHE A 324 -3.84 -4.93 -6.71
N ALA A 325 -3.80 -5.43 -5.48
CA ALA A 325 -2.83 -6.44 -5.07
C ALA A 325 -2.95 -7.75 -5.87
N ILE A 326 -4.18 -8.23 -6.12
CA ILE A 326 -4.41 -9.41 -6.97
C ILE A 326 -3.93 -9.14 -8.41
N SER A 327 -4.26 -7.97 -8.97
CA SER A 327 -3.84 -7.61 -10.33
C SER A 327 -2.32 -7.57 -10.48
N THR A 328 -1.62 -7.04 -9.46
CA THR A 328 -0.17 -6.96 -9.40
C THR A 328 0.43 -8.36 -9.25
N ALA A 329 -0.10 -9.20 -8.35
CA ALA A 329 0.32 -10.59 -8.19
C ALA A 329 0.20 -11.40 -9.47
N ILE A 330 -0.89 -11.24 -10.22
CA ILE A 330 -1.08 -11.90 -11.52
C ILE A 330 -0.04 -11.41 -12.54
N SER A 331 0.21 -10.10 -12.61
CA SER A 331 1.13 -9.49 -13.57
C SER A 331 2.58 -9.89 -13.29
N TRP A 332 3.00 -9.85 -12.03
CA TRP A 332 4.34 -10.27 -11.62
C TRP A 332 4.56 -11.77 -11.70
N SER A 333 3.51 -12.57 -11.47
CA SER A 333 3.55 -13.99 -11.77
C SER A 333 3.90 -14.23 -13.24
N PHE A 334 3.26 -13.47 -14.15
CA PHE A 334 3.57 -13.53 -15.57
C PHE A 334 5.00 -13.07 -15.90
N TYR A 335 5.52 -12.02 -15.24
CA TYR A 335 6.91 -11.55 -15.44
C TYR A 335 7.94 -12.61 -15.06
N GLY A 336 7.79 -13.24 -13.90
CA GLY A 336 8.68 -14.31 -13.47
C GLY A 336 8.47 -15.61 -14.26
N ASP A 337 7.26 -15.87 -14.77
CA ASP A 337 6.99 -17.00 -15.68
C ASP A 337 7.83 -16.89 -16.96
N ARG A 338 7.81 -15.74 -17.64
CA ARG A 338 8.63 -15.48 -18.84
C ARG A 338 10.13 -15.54 -18.53
N SER A 339 10.54 -15.02 -17.37
CA SER A 339 11.94 -15.05 -16.94
C SER A 339 12.42 -16.46 -16.59
N THR A 340 11.54 -17.28 -16.02
CA THR A 340 11.78 -18.70 -15.74
C THR A 340 11.89 -19.50 -17.02
N GLU A 341 11.00 -19.26 -17.99
CA GLU A 341 11.08 -19.88 -19.32
C GLU A 341 12.42 -19.59 -19.99
N TYR A 342 12.90 -18.34 -19.91
CA TYR A 342 14.19 -17.94 -20.47
C TYR A 342 15.38 -18.68 -19.85
N LEU A 343 15.38 -18.90 -18.52
CA LEU A 343 16.50 -19.52 -17.82
C LEU A 343 16.47 -21.05 -17.81
N PHE A 344 15.27 -21.63 -17.69
CA PHE A 344 15.08 -23.04 -17.34
C PHE A 344 14.15 -23.80 -18.32
N GLY A 345 13.56 -23.10 -19.29
CA GLY A 345 12.70 -23.67 -20.33
C GLY A 345 11.21 -23.74 -19.95
N GLU A 346 10.40 -24.23 -20.87
CA GLU A 346 8.93 -24.22 -20.72
C GLU A 346 8.44 -25.13 -19.57
N LYS A 347 9.12 -26.26 -19.33
CA LYS A 347 8.70 -27.24 -18.32
C LYS A 347 8.74 -26.70 -16.89
N SER A 348 9.66 -25.78 -16.59
CA SER A 348 9.80 -25.16 -15.27
C SER A 348 8.69 -24.16 -14.94
N ILE A 349 7.93 -23.67 -15.93
CA ILE A 349 6.84 -22.71 -15.69
C ILE A 349 5.82 -23.27 -14.69
N LYS A 350 5.48 -24.56 -14.80
CA LYS A 350 4.51 -25.20 -13.90
C LYS A 350 5.01 -25.20 -12.45
N VAL A 351 6.28 -25.53 -12.25
CA VAL A 351 6.91 -25.54 -10.92
C VAL A 351 6.95 -24.13 -10.35
N TYR A 352 7.42 -23.16 -11.16
CA TYR A 352 7.48 -21.76 -10.77
C TYR A 352 6.12 -21.22 -10.32
N ARG A 353 5.03 -21.51 -11.03
CA ARG A 353 3.69 -21.03 -10.65
C ARG A 353 3.21 -21.59 -9.32
N TRP A 354 3.44 -22.87 -9.04
CA TRP A 354 3.09 -23.46 -7.75
C TRP A 354 3.92 -22.87 -6.60
N VAL A 355 5.22 -22.66 -6.83
CA VAL A 355 6.07 -21.93 -5.88
C VAL A 355 5.56 -20.51 -5.69
N PHE A 356 5.13 -19.84 -6.76
CA PHE A 356 4.55 -18.49 -6.68
C PHE A 356 3.30 -18.47 -5.79
N VAL A 357 2.36 -19.42 -5.96
CA VAL A 357 1.17 -19.54 -5.09
C VAL A 357 1.56 -19.76 -3.64
N LEU A 358 2.57 -20.60 -3.37
CA LEU A 358 3.08 -20.79 -2.01
C LEU A 358 3.62 -19.48 -1.42
N PHE A 359 4.32 -18.68 -2.21
CA PHE A 359 4.83 -17.37 -1.77
C PHE A 359 3.73 -16.33 -1.54
N VAL A 360 2.55 -16.47 -2.18
CA VAL A 360 1.35 -15.65 -1.86
C VAL A 360 0.93 -15.92 -0.43
N PHE A 361 0.83 -17.19 -0.05
CA PHE A 361 0.51 -17.58 1.31
C PHE A 361 1.57 -17.09 2.31
N ILE A 362 2.85 -17.35 2.03
CA ILE A 362 3.96 -16.92 2.90
C ILE A 362 3.96 -15.39 3.07
N GLY A 363 3.73 -14.64 2.00
CA GLY A 363 3.67 -13.18 2.03
C GLY A 363 2.58 -12.64 2.94
N ALA A 364 1.39 -13.24 2.90
CA ALA A 364 0.26 -12.83 3.72
C ALA A 364 0.47 -13.04 5.23
N ILE A 365 1.41 -13.92 5.61
CA ILE A 365 1.74 -14.23 7.01
C ILE A 365 3.09 -13.67 7.45
N ALA A 366 3.88 -13.08 6.55
CA ALA A 366 5.22 -12.57 6.83
C ALA A 366 5.19 -11.21 7.56
N SER A 367 6.30 -10.83 8.20
CA SER A 367 6.45 -9.54 8.87
C SER A 367 6.73 -8.40 7.89
N LEU A 368 6.05 -7.25 8.05
CA LEU A 368 6.17 -6.04 7.24
C LEU A 368 7.63 -5.68 6.85
N GLU A 369 8.49 -5.46 7.84
CA GLU A 369 9.85 -4.96 7.63
C GLU A 369 10.71 -5.88 6.76
N ALA A 370 10.63 -7.19 7.01
CA ALA A 370 11.38 -8.19 6.26
C ALA A 370 10.95 -8.22 4.78
N VAL A 371 9.65 -8.13 4.51
CA VAL A 371 9.13 -8.19 3.14
C VAL A 371 9.51 -6.92 2.36
N TRP A 372 9.38 -5.74 2.96
CA TRP A 372 9.76 -4.48 2.32
C TRP A 372 11.27 -4.36 2.09
N ALA A 373 12.09 -4.73 3.08
CA ALA A 373 13.55 -4.66 2.95
C ALA A 373 14.05 -5.59 1.83
N PHE A 374 13.50 -6.80 1.76
CA PHE A 374 13.83 -7.76 0.69
C PHE A 374 13.35 -7.27 -0.69
N GLY A 375 12.13 -6.76 -0.78
CA GLY A 375 11.57 -6.23 -2.03
C GLY A 375 12.36 -5.03 -2.57
N ASP A 376 12.69 -4.06 -1.72
CA ASP A 376 13.49 -2.89 -2.09
C ASP A 376 14.87 -3.30 -2.63
N ALA A 377 15.54 -4.26 -1.97
CA ALA A 377 16.83 -4.77 -2.41
C ALA A 377 16.73 -5.50 -3.75
N ALA A 378 15.75 -6.39 -3.92
CA ALA A 378 15.54 -7.15 -5.15
C ALA A 378 15.28 -6.21 -6.34
N LEU A 379 14.42 -5.20 -6.16
CA LEU A 379 14.10 -4.19 -7.16
C LEU A 379 15.33 -3.39 -7.60
N GLY A 380 16.16 -2.96 -6.65
CA GLY A 380 17.39 -2.23 -6.95
C GLY A 380 18.35 -3.05 -7.81
N ILE A 381 18.53 -4.33 -7.47
CA ILE A 381 19.43 -5.22 -8.20
C ILE A 381 18.87 -5.59 -9.58
N MET A 382 17.56 -5.79 -9.73
CA MET A 382 16.92 -6.04 -11.02
C MET A 382 17.02 -4.83 -11.96
N SER A 383 16.87 -3.62 -11.41
CA SER A 383 16.91 -2.37 -12.18
C SER A 383 18.31 -2.09 -12.76
N PHE A 384 19.37 -2.44 -12.03
CA PHE A 384 20.75 -2.17 -12.42
C PHE A 384 21.14 -2.68 -13.84
N PRO A 385 21.01 -3.98 -14.17
CA PRO A 385 21.32 -4.47 -15.51
C PRO A 385 20.38 -3.90 -16.59
N ASN A 386 19.13 -3.59 -16.24
CA ASN A 386 18.17 -3.02 -17.17
C ASN A 386 18.54 -1.57 -17.55
N LEU A 387 18.84 -0.71 -16.56
CA LEU A 387 19.23 0.68 -16.79
C LEU A 387 20.49 0.79 -17.65
N ILE A 388 21.50 -0.04 -17.39
CA ILE A 388 22.71 -0.10 -18.23
C ILE A 388 22.34 -0.48 -19.67
N SER A 389 21.47 -1.47 -19.83
CA SER A 389 21.02 -1.92 -21.16
C SER A 389 20.28 -0.82 -21.91
N ILE A 390 19.40 -0.05 -21.24
CA ILE A 390 18.68 1.08 -21.84
C ILE A 390 19.65 2.16 -22.31
N VAL A 391 20.65 2.52 -21.50
CA VAL A 391 21.66 3.54 -21.87
C VAL A 391 22.43 3.10 -23.11
N LEU A 392 22.92 1.85 -23.14
CA LEU A 392 23.67 1.30 -24.27
C LEU A 392 22.83 1.20 -25.55
N LEU A 393 21.55 0.87 -25.43
CA LEU A 393 20.62 0.68 -26.56
C LEU A 393 19.88 1.95 -26.99
N SER A 394 20.08 3.07 -26.28
CA SER A 394 19.40 4.35 -26.51
C SER A 394 19.49 4.85 -27.96
N THR A 395 20.65 4.68 -28.60
CA THR A 395 20.87 5.07 -30.00
C THR A 395 20.05 4.22 -30.98
N GLY A 396 19.90 2.92 -30.70
CA GLY A 396 19.05 2.00 -31.46
C GLY A 396 17.58 2.37 -31.34
N LEU A 397 17.10 2.61 -30.11
CA LEU A 397 15.75 3.08 -29.85
C LEU A 397 15.44 4.39 -30.58
N ARG A 398 16.37 5.36 -30.54
CA ARG A 398 16.22 6.65 -31.24
C ARG A 398 16.06 6.46 -32.75
N LYS A 399 16.86 5.58 -33.38
CA LYS A 399 16.75 5.28 -34.81
C LYS A 399 15.40 4.64 -35.16
N MET A 400 14.96 3.63 -34.39
CA MET A 400 13.68 2.96 -34.58
C MET A 400 12.50 3.92 -34.43
N THR A 401 12.55 4.78 -33.41
CA THR A 401 11.52 5.78 -33.11
C THR A 401 11.42 6.81 -34.23
N LYS A 402 12.55 7.38 -34.68
CA LYS A 402 12.58 8.34 -35.78
C LYS A 402 12.02 7.74 -37.07
N LYS A 403 12.39 6.50 -37.39
CA LYS A 403 11.86 5.78 -38.56
C LYS A 403 10.35 5.61 -38.45
N TYR A 404 9.86 5.12 -37.30
CA TYR A 404 8.44 4.89 -37.08
C TYR A 404 7.62 6.17 -37.30
N PHE A 405 8.01 7.30 -36.69
CA PHE A 405 7.26 8.54 -36.83
C PHE A 405 7.47 9.27 -38.18
N SER A 406 8.43 8.85 -39.00
CA SER A 406 8.59 9.38 -40.36
C SER A 406 7.67 8.73 -41.40
N GLU A 407 7.11 7.56 -41.09
CA GLU A 407 6.22 6.82 -41.98
C GLU A 407 4.75 7.02 -41.56
N LYS A 408 3.84 7.20 -42.52
CA LYS A 408 2.40 7.20 -42.22
C LYS A 408 1.96 5.77 -41.95
N HIS A 409 1.43 5.51 -40.76
CA HIS A 409 0.88 4.21 -40.39
C HIS A 409 -0.63 4.24 -40.49
N LEU A 410 -1.20 3.41 -41.38
CA LEU A 410 -2.65 3.22 -41.43
C LEU A 410 -3.15 2.59 -40.13
N THR A 411 -4.19 3.18 -39.56
CA THR A 411 -4.99 2.64 -38.46
C THR A 411 -5.67 1.33 -38.88
N GLN A 412 -6.15 0.53 -37.92
CA GLN A 412 -6.93 -0.66 -38.28
C GLN A 412 -8.21 -0.29 -39.05
N GLN A 413 -8.90 0.78 -38.67
CA GLN A 413 -10.08 1.27 -39.38
C GLN A 413 -9.75 1.66 -40.82
N GLU A 414 -8.67 2.42 -41.06
CA GLU A 414 -8.24 2.76 -42.42
C GLU A 414 -7.84 1.52 -43.24
N LYS A 415 -7.25 0.50 -42.61
CA LYS A 415 -6.93 -0.77 -43.29
C LYS A 415 -8.17 -1.60 -43.63
N LEU A 416 -9.21 -1.53 -42.81
CA LEU A 416 -10.49 -2.19 -43.08
C LEU A 416 -11.23 -1.47 -44.21
N LEU A 417 -11.23 -0.14 -44.19
CA LEU A 417 -11.79 0.70 -45.24
C LEU A 417 -11.05 0.56 -46.57
N ALA A 418 -9.72 0.46 -46.56
CA ALA A 418 -8.92 0.24 -47.77
C ALA A 418 -9.02 -1.18 -48.36
N LYS A 419 -9.69 -2.11 -47.66
CA LYS A 419 -9.97 -3.47 -48.14
C LYS A 419 -11.38 -3.63 -48.71
N GLN A 420 -12.25 -2.63 -48.52
CA GLN A 420 -13.55 -2.49 -49.17
C GLN A 420 -13.35 -1.72 -50.48
#